data_AF-A0A359LUH2-F1
#
_entry.id   AF-A0A359LUH2-F1
#
_cell.length_a   1.000
_cell.length_b   1.000
_cell.length_c   1.000
_cell.angle_alpha   90.00
_cell.angle_beta   90.00
_cell.angle_gamma   90.00
#
_symmetry.space_group_name_H-M   'P 1'
#
loop_
_entity.id
_entity.type
_entity.pdbx_description
1 polymer ?
#
loop_
_entity_poly.entity_id
_entity_poly.type
_entity_poly.pdbx_seq_one_letter_code
_entity_poly.pdbx_strand_id
1 'polypeptide(L)'
;MEDSRSELLLQVRELRRDLERFQRRLGEIEAAATRDDGDEGGYEPEVVAAPGGGSAALAPQTAALAPLFGWAFLGLSGAYLLRAATEAGTVPMLAGVAAGVIYSGWWLLLAARVAASKPVATTVYAVTGVLVLAPLLWEATIRFQVFSATAASVVLVAFAAFGLAVGWRHNLTGIACVATLTGLFTPMALFRETHDGAAWAMSVLAIAAAVEFSACRDHWLGLRWIAAGVADVTVLLLTVLVTLRADQTYAAPPFVLGAQIALLLIYLASTVDRTVIRKLPITWFEVVQAGAAFLVGVGGALRLADTTVIGWMPVGIFCLAAAAACYAISFALLERPSLPSRNFYAYSTYALLLTMAGCRVLAAGERVALAWALLALCLMTVALMTGRRTLKLHASAMLALAAGAAGVAQTAWGGVLGTPGATPGLSYFAVLGSALTVYAAILFFGRRGDSAAT
;
A
#
# COMPACT_ATOMS: atom_id res chain seq x y z
N MET A 1 -13.11 11.18 30.22
CA MET A 1 -13.24 12.31 29.27
C MET A 1 -12.46 13.54 29.77
N GLU A 2 -12.46 13.82 31.09
CA GLU A 2 -11.56 14.84 31.68
C GLU A 2 -10.07 14.52 31.53
N ASP A 3 -9.69 13.24 31.63
CA ASP A 3 -8.29 12.81 31.60
C ASP A 3 -7.58 13.10 30.26
N SER A 4 -8.26 12.85 29.14
CA SER A 4 -7.76 13.17 27.79
C SER A 4 -7.68 14.68 27.53
N ARG A 5 -8.51 15.48 28.22
CA ARG A 5 -8.47 16.95 28.10
C ARG A 5 -7.29 17.52 28.88
N SER A 6 -6.96 16.98 30.06
CA SER A 6 -5.74 17.34 30.80
C SER A 6 -4.46 16.98 30.06
N GLU A 7 -4.45 15.82 29.38
CA GLU A 7 -3.31 15.36 28.59
C GLU A 7 -3.06 16.26 27.36
N LEU A 8 -4.11 16.64 26.64
CA LEU A 8 -4.03 17.62 25.55
C LEU A 8 -3.54 18.99 26.02
N LEU A 9 -4.00 19.47 27.19
CA LEU A 9 -3.55 20.73 27.77
C LEU A 9 -2.10 20.68 28.25
N LEU A 10 -1.58 19.50 28.59
CA LEU A 10 -0.17 19.29 28.89
C LEU A 10 0.67 19.34 27.61
N GLN A 11 0.26 18.62 26.57
CA GLN A 11 0.95 18.61 25.28
C GLN A 11 1.02 20.00 24.63
N VAL A 12 -0.07 20.78 24.70
CA VAL A 12 -0.07 22.15 24.17
C VAL A 12 0.86 23.08 24.96
N ARG A 13 0.96 22.90 26.29
CA ARG A 13 1.89 23.67 27.13
C ARG A 13 3.34 23.31 26.87
N GLU A 14 3.61 22.03 26.59
CA GLU A 14 4.95 21.54 26.24
C GLU A 14 5.38 22.07 24.87
N LEU A 15 4.50 21.99 23.86
CA LEU A 15 4.76 22.53 22.52
C LEU A 15 5.05 24.03 22.56
N ARG A 16 4.30 24.80 23.37
CA ARG A 16 4.53 26.23 23.55
C ARG A 16 5.92 26.51 24.15
N ARG A 17 6.33 25.76 25.17
CA ARG A 17 7.66 25.92 25.81
C ARG A 17 8.80 25.61 24.85
N ASP A 18 8.61 24.63 23.97
CA ASP A 18 9.63 24.27 23.00
C ASP A 18 9.74 25.29 21.88
N LEU A 19 8.62 25.89 21.47
CA LEU A 19 8.58 26.98 20.50
C LEU A 19 9.25 28.25 21.06
N GLU A 20 9.00 28.59 22.33
CA GLU A 20 9.67 29.70 23.02
C GLU A 20 11.19 29.46 23.15
N ARG A 21 11.61 28.22 23.42
CA ARG A 21 13.04 27.85 23.43
C ARG A 21 13.69 27.94 22.05
N PHE A 22 12.97 27.53 21.00
CA PHE A 22 13.47 27.61 19.63
C PHE A 22 13.62 29.06 19.16
N GLN A 23 12.62 29.91 19.44
CA GLN A 23 12.67 31.34 19.13
C GLN A 23 13.83 32.04 19.86
N ARG A 24 14.09 31.69 21.12
CA ARG A 24 15.21 32.27 21.88
C ARG A 24 16.56 31.90 21.27
N ARG A 25 16.75 30.63 20.89
CA ARG A 25 17.99 30.18 20.23
C ARG A 25 18.19 30.81 18.86
N LEU A 26 17.11 31.01 18.10
CA LEU A 26 17.16 31.74 16.83
C LEU A 26 17.58 33.20 17.07
N GLY A 27 17.01 33.88 18.05
CA GLY A 27 17.40 35.24 18.40
C GLY A 27 18.86 35.35 18.86
N GLU A 28 19.38 34.36 19.59
CA GLU A 28 20.80 34.30 19.99
C GLU A 28 21.73 34.10 18.77
N ILE A 29 21.32 33.29 17.79
CA ILE A 29 22.08 33.06 16.56
C ILE A 29 22.04 34.30 15.66
N GLU A 30 20.88 34.95 15.51
CA GLU A 30 20.72 36.18 14.74
C GLU A 30 21.50 37.34 15.35
N ALA A 31 21.52 37.45 16.69
CA ALA A 31 22.31 38.44 17.41
C ALA A 31 23.82 38.15 17.35
N ALA A 32 24.23 36.89 17.27
CA ALA A 32 25.63 36.51 17.05
C ALA A 32 26.06 36.84 15.61
N ALA A 33 25.19 36.60 14.62
CA ALA A 33 25.45 36.93 13.22
C ALA A 33 25.54 38.44 12.96
N THR A 34 24.80 39.26 13.71
CA THR A 34 24.88 40.74 13.61
C THR A 34 26.01 41.37 14.42
N ARG A 35 26.63 40.64 15.37
CA ARG A 35 27.80 41.13 16.12
C ARG A 35 29.11 40.96 15.37
N ASP A 36 29.19 40.01 14.43
CA ASP A 36 30.40 39.75 13.63
C ASP A 36 30.62 40.82 12.53
N ASP A 37 29.59 41.61 12.21
CA ASP A 37 29.65 42.71 11.22
C ASP A 37 30.05 44.08 11.85
N GLY A 38 30.32 44.14 13.16
CA GLY A 38 30.34 45.42 13.90
C GLY A 38 31.65 45.88 14.55
N ASP A 39 32.76 45.14 14.45
CA ASP A 39 34.03 45.50 15.12
C ASP A 39 35.06 46.09 14.13
N GLU A 40 34.76 47.28 13.59
CA GLU A 40 35.77 48.15 12.96
C GLU A 40 36.39 49.06 14.03
N GLY A 41 37.61 48.73 14.46
CA GLY A 41 38.38 49.47 15.46
C GLY A 41 39.89 49.46 15.20
N GLY A 42 40.33 50.17 14.17
CA GLY A 42 41.60 50.94 14.15
C GLY A 42 42.95 50.21 13.98
N TYR A 43 43.40 50.07 12.73
CA TYR A 43 44.81 50.31 12.36
C TYR A 43 44.91 50.71 10.86
N GLU A 44 45.51 51.87 10.58
CA GLU A 44 45.77 52.41 9.23
C GLU A 44 46.95 51.70 8.51
N PRO A 45 47.10 51.85 7.17
CA PRO A 45 47.34 50.73 6.27
C PRO A 45 48.78 50.61 5.76
N GLU A 46 49.25 49.39 5.54
CA GLU A 46 50.30 49.12 4.55
C GLU A 46 49.64 48.58 3.27
N VAL A 47 49.68 49.43 2.25
CA VAL A 47 49.09 49.22 0.92
C VAL A 47 49.81 48.07 0.22
N VAL A 48 49.19 46.88 0.22
CA VAL A 48 49.47 45.85 -0.78
C VAL A 48 48.23 45.72 -1.66
N ALA A 49 48.38 46.17 -2.90
CA ALA A 49 47.33 46.20 -3.91
C ALA A 49 46.75 44.80 -4.16
N ALA A 50 45.44 44.68 -3.97
CA ALA A 50 44.64 43.57 -4.48
C ALA A 50 44.42 43.72 -5.99
N PRO A 51 44.34 42.61 -6.75
CA PRO A 51 43.41 42.49 -7.83
C PRO A 51 42.22 41.63 -7.38
N GLY A 52 41.07 42.27 -7.26
CA GLY A 52 39.75 41.68 -7.53
C GLY A 52 39.23 40.63 -6.56
N GLY A 53 38.79 41.06 -5.38
CA GLY A 53 37.79 40.33 -4.60
C GLY A 53 36.42 40.39 -5.29
N GLY A 54 35.93 39.24 -5.75
CA GLY A 54 34.58 39.07 -6.29
C GLY A 54 33.91 37.85 -5.67
N SER A 55 33.12 38.07 -4.62
CA SER A 55 31.96 37.26 -4.23
C SER A 55 32.14 35.74 -4.15
N ALA A 56 33.01 35.25 -3.26
CA ALA A 56 33.20 33.80 -3.05
C ALA A 56 32.64 33.25 -1.73
N ALA A 57 31.83 34.01 -0.98
CA ALA A 57 31.35 33.59 0.34
C ALA A 57 29.91 33.03 0.39
N LEU A 58 29.20 32.92 -0.75
CA LEU A 58 27.89 32.24 -0.83
C LEU A 58 27.83 31.11 -1.87
N ALA A 59 28.94 30.79 -2.54
CA ALA A 59 29.00 29.76 -3.59
C ALA A 59 29.51 28.34 -3.23
N PRO A 60 29.47 27.79 -1.99
CA PRO A 60 30.02 26.44 -1.78
C PRO A 60 29.13 25.28 -2.26
N GLN A 61 27.81 25.50 -2.45
CA GLN A 61 26.88 24.39 -2.74
C GLN A 61 26.45 24.30 -4.21
N THR A 62 26.30 25.43 -4.92
CA THR A 62 25.89 25.45 -6.33
C THR A 62 27.05 25.13 -7.28
N ALA A 63 28.27 25.54 -6.95
CA ALA A 63 29.48 25.24 -7.74
C ALA A 63 29.84 23.74 -7.75
N ALA A 64 29.51 23.00 -6.69
CA ALA A 64 29.74 21.55 -6.59
C ALA A 64 28.73 20.71 -7.40
N LEU A 65 27.59 21.28 -7.79
CA LEU A 65 26.55 20.60 -8.56
C LEU A 65 26.83 20.61 -10.07
N ALA A 66 27.46 21.66 -10.60
CA ALA A 66 27.74 21.75 -12.03
C ALA A 66 28.62 20.60 -12.57
N PRO A 67 29.72 20.19 -11.92
CA PRO A 67 30.49 19.02 -12.33
C PRO A 67 29.70 17.71 -12.25
N LEU A 68 28.81 17.58 -11.26
CA LEU A 68 27.98 16.40 -11.08
C LEU A 68 27.00 16.21 -12.24
N PHE A 69 26.32 17.29 -12.62
CA PHE A 69 25.44 17.27 -13.79
C PHE A 69 26.22 17.11 -15.10
N GLY A 70 27.41 17.70 -15.21
CA GLY A 70 28.31 17.46 -16.35
C GLY A 70 28.64 15.98 -16.53
N TRP A 71 28.94 15.25 -15.45
CA TRP A 71 29.15 13.81 -15.49
C TRP A 71 27.90 13.01 -15.88
N ALA A 72 26.72 13.42 -15.39
CA ALA A 72 25.46 12.82 -15.81
C ALA A 72 25.18 13.03 -17.31
N PHE A 73 25.40 14.24 -17.82
CA PHE A 73 25.27 14.56 -19.25
C PHE A 73 26.26 13.80 -20.11
N LEU A 74 27.50 13.63 -19.64
CA LEU A 74 28.48 12.78 -20.32
C LEU A 74 28.01 11.33 -20.37
N GLY A 75 27.38 10.85 -19.29
CA GLY A 75 26.74 9.54 -19.23
C GLY A 75 25.64 9.37 -20.27
N LEU A 76 24.71 10.33 -20.34
CA LEU A 76 23.65 10.35 -21.34
C LEU A 76 24.23 10.42 -22.76
N SER A 77 25.27 11.23 -22.97
CA SER A 77 25.97 11.36 -24.25
C SER A 77 26.56 10.02 -24.69
N GLY A 78 27.13 9.24 -23.76
CA GLY A 78 27.60 7.88 -24.03
C GLY A 78 26.48 6.94 -24.51
N ALA A 79 25.29 7.03 -23.92
CA ALA A 79 24.13 6.26 -24.37
C ALA A 79 23.64 6.71 -25.76
N TYR A 80 23.62 8.02 -26.04
CA TYR A 80 23.28 8.55 -27.37
C TYR A 80 24.31 8.18 -28.43
N LEU A 81 25.59 8.10 -28.08
CA LEU A 81 26.63 7.62 -29.00
C LEU A 81 26.41 6.16 -29.37
N LEU A 82 26.13 5.31 -28.39
CA LEU A 82 25.80 3.89 -28.62
C LEU A 82 24.57 3.76 -29.53
N ARG A 83 23.55 4.56 -29.27
CA ARG A 83 22.36 4.63 -30.12
C ARG A 83 22.70 5.06 -31.54
N ALA A 84 23.48 6.12 -31.73
CA ALA A 84 23.88 6.59 -33.05
C ALA A 84 24.67 5.52 -33.83
N ALA A 85 25.56 4.78 -33.15
CA ALA A 85 26.29 3.65 -33.74
C ALA A 85 25.35 2.53 -34.21
N THR A 86 24.28 2.25 -33.46
CA THR A 86 23.27 1.25 -33.85
C THR A 86 22.41 1.71 -35.02
N GLU A 87 22.00 2.97 -35.04
CA GLU A 87 21.22 3.56 -36.15
C GLU A 87 22.07 3.64 -37.43
N ALA A 88 23.38 3.88 -37.30
CA ALA A 88 24.33 3.85 -38.42
C ALA A 88 24.64 2.43 -38.94
N GLY A 89 24.11 1.38 -38.31
CA GLY A 89 24.34 -0.02 -38.71
C GLY A 89 25.73 -0.57 -38.36
N THR A 90 26.56 0.19 -37.64
CA THR A 90 27.90 -0.26 -37.22
C THR A 90 27.84 -1.31 -36.10
N VAL A 91 26.79 -1.24 -35.27
CA VAL A 91 26.52 -2.18 -34.17
C VAL A 91 25.15 -2.82 -34.41
N PRO A 92 25.02 -4.16 -34.32
CA PRO A 92 23.70 -4.81 -34.42
C PRO A 92 22.73 -4.29 -33.36
N MET A 93 21.46 -4.08 -33.74
CA MET A 93 20.44 -3.49 -32.87
C MET A 93 20.31 -4.20 -31.51
N LEU A 94 20.26 -5.55 -31.50
CA LEU A 94 20.20 -6.33 -30.25
C LEU A 94 21.43 -6.11 -29.36
N ALA A 95 22.63 -6.02 -29.96
CA ALA A 95 23.86 -5.76 -29.22
C ALA A 95 23.86 -4.35 -28.63
N GLY A 96 23.33 -3.37 -29.37
CA GLY A 96 23.10 -2.01 -28.91
C GLY A 96 22.18 -1.91 -27.71
N VAL A 97 21.00 -2.54 -27.80
CA VAL A 97 20.03 -2.58 -26.69
C VAL A 97 20.63 -3.28 -25.46
N ALA A 98 21.28 -4.44 -25.65
CA ALA A 98 21.94 -5.15 -24.56
C ALA A 98 23.03 -4.30 -23.89
N ALA A 99 23.87 -3.62 -24.67
CA ALA A 99 24.89 -2.72 -24.16
C ALA A 99 24.27 -1.54 -23.39
N GLY A 100 23.15 -0.97 -23.86
CA GLY A 100 22.43 0.09 -23.15
C GLY A 100 21.82 -0.36 -21.81
N VAL A 101 21.30 -1.59 -21.74
CA VAL A 101 20.81 -2.20 -20.48
C VAL A 101 21.96 -2.45 -19.50
N ILE A 102 23.09 -2.97 -19.98
CA ILE A 102 24.28 -3.15 -19.14
C ILE A 102 24.81 -1.80 -18.64
N TYR A 103 24.82 -0.80 -19.52
CA TYR A 103 25.27 0.55 -19.21
C TYR A 103 24.41 1.23 -18.15
N SER A 104 23.08 1.08 -18.20
CA SER A 104 22.20 1.60 -17.16
C SER A 104 22.41 0.90 -15.81
N GLY A 105 22.62 -0.42 -15.80
CA GLY A 105 22.98 -1.17 -14.59
C GLY A 105 24.33 -0.73 -13.99
N TRP A 106 25.31 -0.44 -14.85
CA TRP A 106 26.61 0.09 -14.42
C TRP A 106 26.47 1.43 -13.68
N TRP A 107 25.58 2.32 -14.13
CA TRP A 107 25.29 3.58 -13.42
C TRP A 107 24.71 3.37 -12.02
N LEU A 108 23.89 2.33 -11.80
CA LEU A 108 23.43 1.97 -10.44
C LEU A 108 24.58 1.48 -9.55
N LEU A 109 25.53 0.73 -10.11
CA LEU A 109 26.73 0.30 -9.37
C LEU A 109 27.61 1.50 -9.00
N LEU A 110 27.80 2.45 -9.91
CA LEU A 110 28.52 3.70 -9.62
C LEU A 110 27.81 4.51 -8.54
N ALA A 111 26.47 4.61 -8.61
CA ALA A 111 25.66 5.28 -7.60
C ALA A 111 25.90 4.70 -6.19
N ALA A 112 25.97 3.37 -6.08
CA ALA A 112 26.25 2.69 -4.83
C ALA A 112 27.68 2.90 -4.31
N ARG A 113 28.67 2.95 -5.21
CA ARG A 113 30.08 3.20 -4.84
C ARG A 113 30.30 4.57 -4.19
N VAL A 114 29.57 5.59 -4.63
CA VAL A 114 29.71 6.96 -4.10
C VAL A 114 28.76 7.27 -2.94
N ALA A 115 27.92 6.32 -2.54
CA ALA A 115 26.81 6.57 -1.63
C ALA A 115 27.21 6.89 -0.19
N ALA A 116 28.34 6.37 0.28
CA ALA A 116 28.83 6.66 1.63
C ALA A 116 29.29 8.12 1.79
N SER A 117 29.74 8.77 0.72
CA SER A 117 30.35 10.10 0.78
C SER A 117 29.53 11.19 0.12
N LYS A 118 28.66 10.87 -0.85
CA LYS A 118 27.96 11.86 -1.68
C LYS A 118 26.50 11.44 -1.98
N PRO A 119 25.54 11.70 -1.08
CA PRO A 119 24.15 11.23 -1.24
C PRO A 119 23.42 11.86 -2.44
N VAL A 120 23.70 13.12 -2.76
CA VAL A 120 23.15 13.80 -3.95
C VAL A 120 23.69 13.14 -5.23
N ALA A 121 24.99 12.82 -5.27
CA ALA A 121 25.61 12.17 -6.42
C ALA A 121 25.03 10.77 -6.68
N THR A 122 24.77 10.00 -5.63
CA THR A 122 24.10 8.70 -5.73
C THR A 122 22.75 8.80 -6.41
N THR A 123 21.94 9.79 -6.03
CA THR A 123 20.62 9.98 -6.64
C THR A 123 20.76 10.38 -8.11
N VAL A 124 21.66 11.31 -8.43
CA VAL A 124 21.90 11.74 -9.82
C VAL A 124 22.39 10.59 -10.69
N TYR A 125 23.30 9.74 -10.20
CA TYR A 125 23.79 8.57 -10.93
C TYR A 125 22.69 7.51 -11.13
N ALA A 126 21.85 7.28 -10.11
CA ALA A 126 20.70 6.39 -10.25
C ALA A 126 19.69 6.90 -11.28
N VAL A 127 19.39 8.21 -11.26
CA VAL A 127 18.53 8.87 -12.24
C VAL A 127 19.14 8.78 -13.64
N THR A 128 20.45 8.95 -13.78
CA THR A 128 21.15 8.82 -15.06
C THR A 128 20.95 7.42 -15.65
N GLY A 129 21.13 6.36 -14.86
CA GLY A 129 20.88 4.99 -15.31
C GLY A 129 19.45 4.77 -15.80
N VAL A 130 18.47 5.30 -15.07
CA VAL A 130 17.05 5.23 -15.45
C VAL A 130 16.73 6.00 -16.73
N LEU A 131 17.27 7.21 -16.87
CA LEU A 131 17.09 8.05 -18.05
C LEU A 131 17.73 7.44 -19.30
N VAL A 132 18.69 6.52 -19.14
CA VAL A 132 19.16 5.67 -20.23
C VAL A 132 18.17 4.52 -20.49
N LEU A 133 17.77 3.79 -19.45
CA LEU A 133 16.99 2.56 -19.60
C LEU A 133 15.57 2.77 -20.14
N ALA A 134 14.81 3.70 -19.55
CA ALA A 134 13.40 3.87 -19.86
C ALA A 134 13.14 4.23 -21.35
N PRO A 135 13.78 5.27 -21.93
CA PRO A 135 13.60 5.56 -23.35
C PRO A 135 14.19 4.45 -24.26
N LEU A 136 15.28 3.80 -23.85
CA LEU A 136 15.82 2.66 -24.59
C LEU A 136 14.81 1.53 -24.73
N LEU A 137 14.13 1.16 -23.64
CA LEU A 137 13.11 0.11 -23.67
C LEU A 137 11.87 0.54 -24.45
N TRP A 138 11.45 1.80 -24.33
CA TRP A 138 10.38 2.35 -25.15
C TRP A 138 10.68 2.18 -26.64
N GLU A 139 11.88 2.58 -27.08
CA GLU A 139 12.25 2.49 -28.49
C GLU A 139 12.47 1.06 -28.96
N ALA A 140 13.12 0.23 -28.15
CA ALA A 140 13.32 -1.18 -28.46
C ALA A 140 11.98 -1.93 -28.63
N THR A 141 10.95 -1.55 -27.88
CA THR A 141 9.62 -2.17 -27.96
C THR A 141 8.73 -1.53 -29.02
N ILE A 142 8.59 -0.21 -29.06
CA ILE A 142 7.61 0.47 -29.90
C ILE A 142 8.18 0.85 -31.28
N ARG A 143 9.41 1.38 -31.32
CA ARG A 143 9.99 1.93 -32.56
C ARG A 143 10.70 0.86 -33.37
N PHE A 144 11.59 0.11 -32.74
CA PHE A 144 12.43 -0.89 -33.41
C PHE A 144 11.82 -2.30 -33.35
N GLN A 145 10.80 -2.53 -32.50
CA GLN A 145 10.05 -3.78 -32.40
C GLN A 145 10.95 -5.02 -32.19
N VAL A 146 12.10 -4.82 -31.54
CA VAL A 146 13.06 -5.89 -31.23
C VAL A 146 12.67 -6.61 -29.95
N PHE A 147 12.03 -5.91 -29.01
CA PHE A 147 11.50 -6.48 -27.78
C PHE A 147 9.98 -6.55 -27.79
N SER A 148 9.42 -7.69 -27.37
CA SER A 148 8.02 -7.75 -26.97
C SER A 148 7.78 -6.97 -25.67
N ALA A 149 6.53 -6.62 -25.39
CA ALA A 149 6.13 -5.99 -24.12
C ALA A 149 6.57 -6.83 -22.90
N THR A 150 6.44 -8.16 -23.01
CA THR A 150 6.92 -9.11 -22.00
C THR A 150 8.43 -9.05 -21.81
N ALA A 151 9.22 -9.03 -22.89
CA ALA A 151 10.67 -8.94 -22.80
C ALA A 151 11.12 -7.65 -22.10
N ALA A 152 10.54 -6.50 -22.48
CA ALA A 152 10.81 -5.23 -21.82
C ALA A 152 10.39 -5.23 -20.34
N SER A 153 9.26 -5.85 -20.02
CA SER A 153 8.78 -6.03 -18.65
C SER A 153 9.74 -6.87 -17.80
N VAL A 154 10.30 -7.95 -18.35
CA VAL A 154 11.32 -8.76 -17.68
C VAL A 154 12.57 -7.94 -17.39
N VAL A 155 13.03 -7.12 -18.34
CA VAL A 155 14.17 -6.22 -18.13
C VAL A 155 13.88 -5.17 -17.05
N LEU A 156 12.68 -4.59 -17.02
CA LEU A 156 12.27 -3.63 -15.99
C LEU A 156 12.22 -4.25 -14.59
N VAL A 157 11.66 -5.46 -14.46
CA VAL A 157 11.65 -6.21 -13.20
C VAL A 157 13.07 -6.53 -12.75
N ALA A 158 13.92 -7.01 -13.67
CA ALA A 158 15.32 -7.32 -13.36
C ALA A 158 16.09 -6.07 -12.93
N PHE A 159 15.90 -4.94 -13.60
CA PHE A 159 16.53 -3.68 -13.24
C PHE A 159 16.06 -3.15 -11.89
N ALA A 160 14.76 -3.20 -11.61
CA ALA A 160 14.20 -2.80 -10.31
C ALA A 160 14.73 -3.70 -9.17
N ALA A 161 14.72 -5.03 -9.38
CA ALA A 161 15.27 -5.99 -8.42
C ALA A 161 16.78 -5.78 -8.19
N PHE A 162 17.53 -5.50 -9.27
CA PHE A 162 18.95 -5.15 -9.17
C PHE A 162 19.16 -3.85 -8.40
N GLY A 163 18.36 -2.82 -8.63
CA GLY A 163 18.40 -1.57 -7.85
C GLY A 163 18.11 -1.78 -6.36
N LEU A 164 17.13 -2.61 -6.03
CA LEU A 164 16.85 -3.01 -4.64
C LEU A 164 18.02 -3.79 -4.04
N ALA A 165 18.59 -4.76 -4.76
CA ALA A 165 19.73 -5.55 -4.29
C ALA A 165 20.98 -4.67 -4.05
N VAL A 166 21.28 -3.76 -4.98
CA VAL A 166 22.38 -2.79 -4.88
C VAL A 166 22.16 -1.84 -3.71
N GLY A 167 20.92 -1.39 -3.49
CA GLY A 167 20.59 -0.51 -2.37
C GLY A 167 20.72 -1.19 -1.00
N TRP A 168 20.62 -2.52 -0.93
CA TRP A 168 20.41 -3.29 0.29
C TRP A 168 21.50 -3.11 1.35
N ARG A 169 22.77 -3.24 0.96
CA ARG A 169 23.91 -3.31 1.90
C ARG A 169 24.05 -2.08 2.81
N HIS A 170 23.66 -0.90 2.32
CA HIS A 170 23.78 0.37 3.03
C HIS A 170 22.45 1.14 3.12
N ASN A 171 21.32 0.45 2.91
CA ASN A 171 19.98 1.04 2.92
C ASN A 171 19.84 2.29 2.03
N LEU A 172 20.40 2.22 0.81
CA LEU A 172 20.50 3.35 -0.12
C LEU A 172 19.15 3.67 -0.75
N THR A 173 18.34 4.44 0.00
CA THR A 173 16.95 4.75 -0.35
C THR A 173 16.81 5.43 -1.71
N GLY A 174 17.75 6.29 -2.11
CA GLY A 174 17.71 6.97 -3.42
C GLY A 174 17.76 6.00 -4.59
N ILE A 175 18.64 4.98 -4.54
CA ILE A 175 18.78 3.96 -5.59
C ILE A 175 17.53 3.10 -5.66
N ALA A 176 17.09 2.58 -4.51
CA ALA A 176 15.89 1.75 -4.41
C ALA A 176 14.64 2.50 -4.92
N CYS A 177 14.46 3.75 -4.49
CA CYS A 177 13.34 4.59 -4.90
C CYS A 177 13.32 4.82 -6.41
N VAL A 178 14.43 5.30 -6.99
CA VAL A 178 14.52 5.62 -8.42
C VAL A 178 14.32 4.36 -9.29
N ALA A 179 14.94 3.23 -8.93
CA ALA A 179 14.78 1.98 -9.66
C ALA A 179 13.35 1.45 -9.59
N THR A 180 12.72 1.47 -8.42
CA THR A 180 11.33 1.01 -8.25
C THR A 180 10.34 1.92 -8.95
N LEU A 181 10.45 3.25 -8.84
CA LEU A 181 9.56 4.18 -9.55
C LEU A 181 9.63 3.97 -11.07
N THR A 182 10.84 3.78 -11.60
CA THR A 182 11.03 3.47 -13.02
C THR A 182 10.36 2.17 -13.41
N GLY A 183 10.57 1.12 -12.63
CA GLY A 183 9.95 -0.17 -12.85
C GLY A 183 8.42 -0.16 -12.71
N LEU A 184 7.84 0.76 -11.93
CA LEU A 184 6.39 0.89 -11.78
C LEU A 184 5.74 1.70 -12.91
N PHE A 185 6.36 2.80 -13.34
CA PHE A 185 5.76 3.73 -14.30
C PHE A 185 6.13 3.45 -15.77
N THR A 186 7.29 2.87 -16.05
CA THR A 186 7.67 2.54 -17.44
C THR A 186 6.76 1.47 -18.07
N PRO A 187 6.37 0.38 -17.38
CA PRO A 187 5.42 -0.58 -17.92
C PRO A 187 4.05 0.02 -18.23
N MET A 188 3.58 1.00 -17.45
CA MET A 188 2.33 1.72 -17.72
C MET A 188 2.42 2.49 -19.05
N ALA A 189 3.54 3.17 -19.30
CA ALA A 189 3.77 3.85 -20.57
C ALA A 189 3.76 2.84 -21.73
N LEU A 190 4.49 1.72 -21.59
CA LEU A 190 4.50 0.67 -22.61
C LEU A 190 3.11 0.10 -22.87
N PHE A 191 2.33 -0.17 -21.81
CA PHE A 191 0.95 -0.68 -21.92
C PHE A 191 0.06 0.20 -22.77
N ARG A 192 0.19 1.53 -22.65
CA ARG A 192 -0.61 2.48 -23.44
C ARG A 192 -0.47 2.24 -24.93
N GLU A 193 0.72 1.90 -25.40
CA GLU A 193 1.00 1.71 -26.82
C GLU A 193 0.89 0.24 -27.24
N THR A 194 1.41 -0.70 -26.44
CA THR A 194 1.39 -2.14 -26.76
C THR A 194 0.03 -2.79 -26.51
N HIS A 195 -0.81 -2.18 -25.66
CA HIS A 195 -2.07 -2.73 -25.18
C HIS A 195 -1.93 -4.09 -24.47
N ASP A 196 -0.71 -4.48 -24.08
CA ASP A 196 -0.42 -5.74 -23.38
C ASP A 196 -0.61 -5.58 -21.86
N GLY A 197 -1.84 -5.81 -21.41
CA GLY A 197 -2.20 -5.71 -20.00
C GLY A 197 -1.55 -6.79 -19.13
N ALA A 198 -1.16 -7.93 -19.69
CA ALA A 198 -0.54 -9.01 -18.93
C ALA A 198 0.90 -8.65 -18.56
N ALA A 199 1.68 -8.18 -19.53
CA ALA A 199 3.05 -7.72 -19.29
C ALA A 199 3.09 -6.58 -18.26
N TRP A 200 2.14 -5.65 -18.35
CA TRP A 200 2.01 -4.55 -17.39
C TRP A 200 1.66 -5.02 -15.98
N ALA A 201 0.61 -5.83 -15.81
CA ALA A 201 0.20 -6.33 -14.49
C ALA A 201 1.32 -7.11 -13.80
N MET A 202 1.91 -8.06 -14.54
CA MET A 202 2.88 -8.99 -13.96
C MET A 202 4.18 -8.30 -13.56
N SER A 203 4.64 -7.30 -14.33
CA SER A 203 5.82 -6.52 -13.95
C SER A 203 5.58 -5.68 -12.70
N VAL A 204 4.46 -4.96 -12.64
CA VAL A 204 4.09 -4.15 -11.45
C VAL A 204 3.96 -5.04 -10.22
N LEU A 205 3.27 -6.18 -10.32
CA LEU A 205 3.10 -7.12 -9.20
C LEU A 205 4.41 -7.79 -8.78
N ALA A 206 5.29 -8.14 -9.72
CA ALA A 206 6.61 -8.67 -9.39
C ALA A 206 7.47 -7.65 -8.63
N ILE A 207 7.43 -6.37 -9.04
CA ILE A 207 8.14 -5.29 -8.35
C ILE A 207 7.53 -5.04 -6.98
N ALA A 208 6.20 -5.02 -6.87
CA ALA A 208 5.49 -4.90 -5.60
C ALA A 208 5.88 -6.04 -4.63
N ALA A 209 5.95 -7.28 -5.12
CA ALA A 209 6.42 -8.42 -4.34
C ALA A 209 7.87 -8.26 -3.86
N ALA A 210 8.77 -7.74 -4.72
CA ALA A 210 10.16 -7.46 -4.33
C ALA A 210 10.28 -6.34 -3.29
N VAL A 211 9.44 -5.31 -3.39
CA VAL A 211 9.34 -4.23 -2.38
C VAL A 211 8.80 -4.77 -1.06
N GLU A 212 7.76 -5.62 -1.08
CA GLU A 212 7.23 -6.25 0.15
C GLU A 212 8.24 -7.22 0.78
N PHE A 213 8.97 -8.00 -0.03
CA PHE A 213 10.07 -8.82 0.49
C PHE A 213 11.14 -7.99 1.20
N SER A 214 11.48 -6.83 0.62
CA SER A 214 12.42 -5.87 1.22
C SER A 214 11.88 -5.29 2.53
N ALA A 215 10.60 -4.91 2.54
CA ALA A 215 9.92 -4.38 3.71
C ALA A 215 9.81 -5.39 4.87
N CYS A 216 9.58 -6.67 4.56
CA CYS A 216 9.62 -7.75 5.56
C CYS A 216 11.01 -7.92 6.19
N ARG A 217 12.07 -7.38 5.57
CA ARG A 217 13.43 -7.33 6.11
C ARG A 217 13.81 -5.95 6.66
N ASP A 218 12.80 -5.14 6.99
CA ASP A 218 12.93 -3.81 7.58
C ASP A 218 13.68 -2.80 6.69
N HIS A 219 13.70 -3.03 5.37
CA HIS A 219 14.25 -2.10 4.37
C HIS A 219 13.14 -1.26 3.69
N TRP A 220 13.40 0.05 3.55
CA TRP A 220 12.60 1.02 2.78
C TRP A 220 11.08 0.96 2.96
N LEU A 221 10.61 0.99 4.20
CA LEU A 221 9.17 0.91 4.55
C LEU A 221 8.29 1.97 3.86
N GLY A 222 8.86 3.13 3.50
CA GLY A 222 8.13 4.20 2.79
C GLY A 222 7.77 3.84 1.34
N LEU A 223 8.54 2.98 0.68
CA LEU A 223 8.34 2.63 -0.74
C LEU A 223 7.09 1.78 -0.97
N ARG A 224 6.63 1.11 0.09
CA ARG A 224 5.47 0.22 0.09
C ARG A 224 4.20 0.94 -0.31
N TRP A 225 3.97 2.17 0.15
CA TRP A 225 2.77 2.95 -0.19
C TRP A 225 2.65 3.18 -1.70
N ILE A 226 3.75 3.53 -2.35
CA ILE A 226 3.76 3.81 -3.78
C ILE A 226 3.59 2.50 -4.57
N ALA A 227 4.36 1.46 -4.22
CA ALA A 227 4.26 0.16 -4.89
C ALA A 227 2.85 -0.44 -4.76
N ALA A 228 2.26 -0.37 -3.58
CA ALA A 228 0.90 -0.80 -3.29
C ALA A 228 -0.15 -0.03 -4.05
N GLY A 229 -0.12 1.31 -4.00
CA GLY A 229 -1.08 2.13 -4.72
C GLY A 229 -1.03 1.88 -6.24
N VAL A 230 0.18 1.76 -6.82
CA VAL A 230 0.33 1.47 -8.24
C VAL A 230 -0.16 0.05 -8.58
N ALA A 231 0.11 -0.96 -7.75
CA ALA A 231 -0.38 -2.32 -7.94
C ALA A 231 -1.92 -2.39 -7.87
N ASP A 232 -2.53 -1.75 -6.89
CA ASP A 232 -3.99 -1.68 -6.73
C ASP A 232 -4.64 -1.01 -7.93
N VAL A 233 -4.13 0.15 -8.35
CA VAL A 233 -4.63 0.89 -9.53
C VAL A 233 -4.46 0.05 -10.81
N THR A 234 -3.33 -0.64 -10.96
CA THR A 234 -3.06 -1.49 -12.12
C THR A 234 -4.09 -2.62 -12.23
N VAL A 235 -4.30 -3.38 -11.15
CA VAL A 235 -5.24 -4.50 -11.13
C VAL A 235 -6.68 -4.01 -11.25
N LEU A 236 -7.03 -2.89 -10.60
CA LEU A 236 -8.35 -2.27 -10.71
C LEU A 236 -8.63 -1.79 -12.14
N LEU A 237 -7.69 -1.08 -12.77
CA LEU A 237 -7.86 -0.56 -14.13
C LEU A 237 -8.03 -1.70 -15.12
N LEU A 238 -7.22 -2.76 -15.04
CA LEU A 238 -7.37 -3.94 -15.89
C LEU A 238 -8.71 -4.63 -15.71
N THR A 239 -9.18 -4.75 -14.46
CA THR A 239 -10.50 -5.29 -14.15
C THR A 239 -11.58 -4.44 -14.83
N VAL A 240 -11.54 -3.12 -14.66
CA VAL A 240 -12.52 -2.19 -15.27
C VAL A 240 -12.46 -2.25 -16.79
N LEU A 241 -11.27 -2.22 -17.40
CA LEU A 241 -11.10 -2.28 -18.85
C LEU A 241 -11.68 -3.56 -19.44
N VAL A 242 -11.49 -4.70 -18.77
CA VAL A 242 -12.10 -5.97 -19.20
C VAL A 242 -13.61 -5.94 -19.02
N THR A 243 -14.12 -5.43 -17.88
CA THR A 243 -15.58 -5.29 -17.67
C THR A 243 -16.23 -4.39 -18.72
N LEU A 244 -15.58 -3.30 -19.12
CA LEU A 244 -16.10 -2.38 -20.14
C LEU A 244 -16.09 -2.97 -21.55
N ARG A 245 -15.24 -3.98 -21.80
CA ARG A 245 -15.15 -4.71 -23.08
C ARG A 245 -15.92 -6.02 -23.08
N ALA A 246 -16.51 -6.41 -21.95
CA ALA A 246 -17.24 -7.64 -21.82
C ALA A 246 -18.56 -7.55 -22.61
N ASP A 247 -18.62 -8.24 -23.74
CA ASP A 247 -19.87 -8.61 -24.41
C ASP A 247 -20.17 -10.11 -24.17
N GLN A 248 -21.28 -10.62 -24.70
CA GLN A 248 -21.67 -12.03 -24.49
C GLN A 248 -20.68 -13.05 -25.08
N THR A 249 -19.67 -12.62 -25.85
CA THR A 249 -18.69 -13.49 -26.52
C THR A 249 -17.30 -13.37 -25.89
N TYR A 250 -17.04 -12.32 -25.12
CA TYR A 250 -15.73 -12.02 -24.55
C TYR A 250 -15.59 -12.52 -23.10
N ALA A 251 -15.01 -13.71 -22.94
CA ALA A 251 -14.59 -14.22 -21.64
C ALA A 251 -13.42 -13.38 -21.07
N ALA A 252 -13.44 -13.12 -19.76
CA ALA A 252 -12.38 -12.36 -19.13
C ALA A 252 -11.02 -13.10 -19.24
N PRO A 253 -9.94 -12.41 -19.65
CA PRO A 253 -8.63 -13.03 -19.75
C PRO A 253 -8.16 -13.62 -18.40
N PRO A 254 -7.67 -14.87 -18.35
CA PRO A 254 -7.28 -15.53 -17.10
C PRO A 254 -6.23 -14.78 -16.26
N PHE A 255 -5.35 -14.02 -16.93
CA PHE A 255 -4.30 -13.28 -16.25
C PHE A 255 -4.84 -12.16 -15.33
N VAL A 256 -6.05 -11.62 -15.60
CA VAL A 256 -6.63 -10.56 -14.76
C VAL A 256 -7.04 -11.11 -13.40
N LEU A 257 -7.66 -12.29 -13.39
CA LEU A 257 -7.92 -13.00 -12.15
C LEU A 257 -6.62 -13.43 -11.46
N GLY A 258 -5.64 -13.91 -12.24
CA GLY A 258 -4.30 -14.21 -11.72
C GLY A 258 -3.66 -13.01 -11.02
N ALA A 259 -3.80 -11.81 -11.58
CA ALA A 259 -3.31 -10.56 -11.02
C ALA A 259 -4.05 -10.17 -9.72
N GLN A 260 -5.37 -10.34 -9.67
CA GLN A 260 -6.18 -10.14 -8.45
C GLN A 260 -5.75 -11.08 -7.31
N ILE A 261 -5.54 -12.36 -7.62
CA ILE A 261 -5.06 -13.36 -6.66
C ILE A 261 -3.64 -13.03 -6.20
N ALA A 262 -2.74 -12.69 -7.13
CA ALA A 262 -1.37 -12.33 -6.80
C ALA A 262 -1.30 -11.09 -5.90
N LEU A 263 -2.08 -10.05 -6.18
CA LEU A 263 -2.19 -8.85 -5.34
C LEU A 263 -2.58 -9.20 -3.90
N LEU A 264 -3.63 -10.02 -3.73
CA LEU A 264 -4.07 -10.51 -2.43
C LEU A 264 -2.95 -11.29 -1.72
N LEU A 265 -2.33 -12.24 -2.40
CA LEU A 265 -1.30 -13.09 -1.81
C LEU A 265 -0.07 -12.29 -1.36
N ILE A 266 0.39 -11.33 -2.18
CA ILE A 266 1.55 -10.49 -1.85
C ILE A 266 1.31 -9.72 -0.54
N TYR A 267 0.19 -9.00 -0.43
CA TYR A 267 -0.05 -8.13 0.72
C TYR A 267 -0.54 -8.88 1.96
N LEU A 268 -1.27 -9.98 1.80
CA LEU A 268 -1.65 -10.84 2.94
C LEU A 268 -0.45 -11.59 3.49
N ALA A 269 0.43 -12.15 2.64
CA ALA A 269 1.64 -12.82 3.09
C ALA A 269 2.56 -11.87 3.86
N SER A 270 2.74 -10.64 3.36
CA SER A 270 3.49 -9.60 4.06
C SER A 270 2.87 -9.24 5.42
N THR A 271 1.54 -9.05 5.47
CA THR A 271 0.83 -8.76 6.72
C THR A 271 0.99 -9.89 7.75
N VAL A 272 0.88 -11.15 7.31
CA VAL A 272 1.05 -12.33 8.17
C VAL A 272 2.49 -12.47 8.64
N ASP A 273 3.49 -12.26 7.78
CA ASP A 273 4.91 -12.30 8.18
C ASP A 273 5.18 -11.30 9.31
N ARG A 274 4.74 -10.06 9.14
CA ARG A 274 5.00 -9.01 10.14
C ARG A 274 4.21 -9.23 11.42
N THR A 275 2.91 -9.55 11.35
CA THR A 275 2.03 -9.53 12.53
C THR A 275 1.93 -10.87 13.26
N VAL A 276 2.06 -12.00 12.56
CA VAL A 276 1.92 -13.36 13.13
C VAL A 276 3.28 -14.00 13.35
N ILE A 277 4.14 -14.00 12.33
CA ILE A 277 5.46 -14.67 12.40
C ILE A 277 6.43 -13.84 13.25
N ARG A 278 6.61 -12.56 12.90
CA ARG A 278 7.51 -11.63 13.59
C ARG A 278 6.88 -10.95 14.81
N LYS A 279 5.57 -11.09 14.99
CA LYS A 279 4.81 -10.54 16.13
C LYS A 279 4.92 -9.01 16.29
N LEU A 280 5.17 -8.32 15.19
CA LEU A 280 5.22 -6.85 15.16
C LEU A 280 3.80 -6.28 15.24
N PRO A 281 3.63 -5.07 15.79
CA PRO A 281 2.35 -4.39 15.76
C PRO A 281 1.94 -4.10 14.31
N ILE A 282 0.68 -4.38 13.99
CA ILE A 282 0.07 -4.03 12.72
C ILE A 282 0.06 -2.51 12.58
N THR A 283 0.50 -2.00 11.44
CA THR A 283 0.55 -0.56 11.17
C THR A 283 -0.67 -0.14 10.34
N TRP A 284 -0.84 1.17 10.15
CA TRP A 284 -1.90 1.67 9.27
C TRP A 284 -1.73 1.22 7.83
N PHE A 285 -0.49 0.99 7.37
CA PHE A 285 -0.23 0.45 6.04
C PHE A 285 -0.88 -0.93 5.87
N GLU A 286 -0.60 -1.90 6.75
CA GLU A 286 -1.17 -3.26 6.59
C GLU A 286 -2.70 -3.23 6.69
N VAL A 287 -3.25 -2.40 7.57
CA VAL A 287 -4.71 -2.25 7.67
C VAL A 287 -5.27 -1.70 6.37
N VAL A 288 -4.80 -0.55 5.87
CA VAL A 288 -5.36 0.05 4.66
C VAL A 288 -5.14 -0.85 3.45
N GLN A 289 -3.94 -1.42 3.30
CA GLN A 289 -3.57 -2.19 2.12
C GLN A 289 -4.25 -3.57 2.08
N ALA A 290 -4.40 -4.27 3.21
CA ALA A 290 -5.18 -5.50 3.22
C ALA A 290 -6.64 -5.23 2.81
N GLY A 291 -7.23 -4.13 3.29
CA GLY A 291 -8.57 -3.71 2.91
C GLY A 291 -8.67 -3.38 1.41
N ALA A 292 -7.74 -2.60 0.88
CA ALA A 292 -7.67 -2.27 -0.54
C ALA A 292 -7.49 -3.52 -1.42
N ALA A 293 -6.57 -4.41 -1.06
CA ALA A 293 -6.34 -5.67 -1.76
C ALA A 293 -7.59 -6.57 -1.76
N PHE A 294 -8.33 -6.66 -0.65
CA PHE A 294 -9.62 -7.36 -0.60
C PHE A 294 -10.66 -6.70 -1.49
N LEU A 295 -10.80 -5.37 -1.46
CA LEU A 295 -11.75 -4.65 -2.30
C LEU A 295 -11.45 -4.84 -3.80
N VAL A 296 -10.18 -4.72 -4.20
CA VAL A 296 -9.75 -4.90 -5.59
C VAL A 296 -9.83 -6.36 -6.02
N GLY A 297 -9.35 -7.29 -5.20
CA GLY A 297 -9.31 -8.71 -5.51
C GLY A 297 -10.69 -9.37 -5.48
N VAL A 298 -11.39 -9.32 -4.35
CA VAL A 298 -12.73 -9.92 -4.21
C VAL A 298 -13.76 -9.14 -5.02
N GLY A 299 -13.75 -7.80 -4.94
CA GLY A 299 -14.69 -6.97 -5.69
C GLY A 299 -14.48 -7.10 -7.20
N GLY A 300 -13.22 -7.18 -7.65
CA GLY A 300 -12.90 -7.42 -9.05
C GLY A 300 -13.32 -8.81 -9.53
N ALA A 301 -13.08 -9.86 -8.73
CA ALA A 301 -13.50 -11.22 -9.05
C ALA A 301 -15.03 -11.33 -9.16
N LEU A 302 -15.78 -10.66 -8.28
CA LEU A 302 -17.24 -10.59 -8.36
C LEU A 302 -17.74 -9.85 -9.60
N ARG A 303 -17.06 -8.77 -10.02
CA ARG A 303 -17.41 -8.06 -11.26
C ARG A 303 -17.17 -8.90 -12.51
N LEU A 304 -16.24 -9.83 -12.46
CA LEU A 304 -15.92 -10.74 -13.56
C LEU A 304 -16.59 -12.12 -13.41
N ALA A 305 -17.43 -12.32 -12.38
CA ALA A 305 -18.01 -13.62 -12.07
C ALA A 305 -18.81 -14.22 -13.24
N ASP A 306 -19.60 -13.40 -13.93
CA ASP A 306 -20.42 -13.86 -15.07
C ASP A 306 -19.59 -14.07 -16.36
N THR A 307 -18.36 -13.58 -16.39
CA THR A 307 -17.45 -13.65 -17.55
C THR A 307 -16.34 -14.69 -17.38
N THR A 308 -16.29 -15.36 -16.22
CA THR A 308 -15.28 -16.36 -15.86
C THR A 308 -15.93 -17.70 -15.56
N VAL A 309 -15.20 -18.79 -15.77
CA VAL A 309 -15.68 -20.15 -15.47
C VAL A 309 -15.89 -20.39 -13.97
N ILE A 310 -15.29 -19.54 -13.12
CA ILE A 310 -15.30 -19.72 -11.65
C ILE A 310 -16.65 -19.29 -11.03
N GLY A 311 -17.29 -18.25 -11.57
CA GLY A 311 -18.54 -17.73 -11.02
C GLY A 311 -18.38 -17.09 -9.63
N TRP A 312 -19.52 -16.70 -9.03
CA TRP A 312 -19.55 -15.97 -7.75
C TRP A 312 -19.39 -16.88 -6.51
N MET A 313 -19.76 -18.16 -6.61
CA MET A 313 -19.82 -19.08 -5.47
C MET A 313 -18.44 -19.33 -4.84
N PRO A 314 -17.37 -19.64 -5.59
CA PRO A 314 -16.03 -19.81 -5.02
C PRO A 314 -15.50 -18.56 -4.33
N VAL A 315 -15.86 -17.37 -4.82
CA VAL A 315 -15.47 -16.09 -4.20
C VAL A 315 -16.13 -15.93 -2.82
N GLY A 316 -17.42 -16.28 -2.71
CA GLY A 316 -18.13 -16.27 -1.42
C GLY A 316 -17.56 -17.28 -0.43
N ILE A 317 -17.25 -18.50 -0.89
CA ILE A 317 -16.61 -19.55 -0.07
C ILE A 317 -15.23 -19.09 0.41
N PHE A 318 -14.42 -18.50 -0.47
CA PHE A 318 -13.12 -17.94 -0.12
C PHE A 318 -13.23 -16.86 0.96
N CYS A 319 -14.20 -15.96 0.86
CA CYS A 319 -14.43 -14.94 1.88
C CYS A 319 -14.76 -15.56 3.25
N LEU A 320 -15.62 -16.58 3.29
CA LEU A 320 -15.95 -17.27 4.55
C LEU A 320 -14.76 -18.06 5.12
N ALA A 321 -13.98 -18.72 4.26
CA ALA A 321 -12.77 -19.43 4.68
C ALA A 321 -11.71 -18.46 5.24
N ALA A 322 -11.49 -17.33 4.57
CA ALA A 322 -10.60 -16.27 5.03
C ALA A 322 -11.10 -15.64 6.34
N ALA A 323 -12.42 -15.47 6.50
CA ALA A 323 -13.02 -15.01 7.75
C ALA A 323 -12.75 -15.98 8.90
N ALA A 324 -12.96 -17.29 8.68
CA ALA A 324 -12.69 -18.32 9.67
C ALA A 324 -11.20 -18.33 10.07
N ALA A 325 -10.29 -18.21 9.10
CA ALA A 325 -8.85 -18.10 9.36
C ALA A 325 -8.51 -16.85 10.19
N CYS A 326 -9.09 -15.70 9.86
CA CYS A 326 -8.88 -14.46 10.61
C CYS A 326 -9.39 -14.57 12.05
N TYR A 327 -10.56 -15.19 12.26
CA TYR A 327 -11.06 -15.45 13.61
C TYR A 327 -10.14 -16.41 14.38
N ALA A 328 -9.72 -17.51 13.77
CA ALA A 328 -8.82 -18.47 14.39
C ALA A 328 -7.49 -17.80 14.79
N ILE A 329 -6.88 -17.01 13.90
CA ILE A 329 -5.65 -16.27 14.19
C ILE A 329 -5.87 -15.28 15.33
N SER A 330 -6.96 -14.48 15.29
CA SER A 330 -7.23 -13.48 16.32
C SER A 330 -7.34 -14.13 17.71
N PHE A 331 -8.15 -15.18 17.84
CA PHE A 331 -8.52 -15.76 19.13
C PHE A 331 -7.55 -16.84 19.64
N ALA A 332 -6.83 -17.55 18.77
CA ALA A 332 -5.89 -18.61 19.19
C ALA A 332 -4.44 -18.12 19.28
N LEU A 333 -4.05 -17.16 18.43
CA LEU A 333 -2.65 -16.71 18.33
C LEU A 333 -2.44 -15.31 18.91
N LEU A 334 -3.36 -14.37 18.67
CA LEU A 334 -3.16 -12.95 18.95
C LEU A 334 -3.79 -12.46 20.26
N GLU A 335 -4.75 -13.20 20.83
CA GLU A 335 -5.37 -12.90 22.12
C GLU A 335 -4.42 -13.29 23.28
N ARG A 336 -3.30 -12.57 23.41
CA ARG A 336 -2.29 -12.79 24.44
C ARG A 336 -1.87 -11.46 25.06
N PRO A 337 -1.70 -11.36 26.40
CA PRO A 337 -1.32 -10.11 27.06
C PRO A 337 0.02 -9.52 26.59
N SER A 338 0.94 -10.38 26.12
CA SER A 338 2.27 -9.99 25.65
C SER A 338 2.32 -9.53 24.18
N LEU A 339 1.20 -9.61 23.45
CA LEU A 339 1.13 -9.23 22.04
C LEU A 339 0.38 -7.90 21.87
N PRO A 340 0.67 -7.14 20.79
CA PRO A 340 -0.06 -5.91 20.50
C PRO A 340 -1.56 -6.16 20.32
N SER A 341 -2.39 -5.55 21.17
CA SER A 341 -3.85 -5.67 21.12
C SER A 341 -4.45 -5.22 19.77
N ARG A 342 -3.78 -4.28 19.08
CA ARG A 342 -4.17 -3.82 17.75
C ARG A 342 -4.23 -4.97 16.73
N ASN A 343 -3.34 -5.95 16.82
CA ASN A 343 -3.32 -7.09 15.90
C ASN A 343 -4.60 -7.91 16.07
N PHE A 344 -4.95 -8.23 17.32
CA PHE A 344 -6.19 -8.92 17.64
C PHE A 344 -7.41 -8.22 17.04
N TYR A 345 -7.55 -6.91 17.28
CA TYR A 345 -8.70 -6.15 16.78
C TYR A 345 -8.75 -6.13 15.25
N ALA A 346 -7.63 -5.83 14.58
CA ALA A 346 -7.59 -5.81 13.11
C ALA A 346 -8.04 -7.14 12.48
N TYR A 347 -7.48 -8.28 12.93
CA TYR A 347 -7.86 -9.59 12.40
C TYR A 347 -9.32 -9.93 12.71
N SER A 348 -9.79 -9.63 13.92
CA SER A 348 -11.19 -9.90 14.30
C SER A 348 -12.18 -9.04 13.49
N THR A 349 -11.84 -7.79 13.20
CA THR A 349 -12.65 -6.91 12.34
C THR A 349 -12.65 -7.39 10.90
N TYR A 350 -11.50 -7.79 10.35
CA TYR A 350 -11.45 -8.42 9.03
C TYR A 350 -12.29 -9.70 8.96
N ALA A 351 -12.24 -10.53 10.00
CA ALA A 351 -13.08 -11.72 10.08
C ALA A 351 -14.57 -11.38 10.00
N LEU A 352 -15.01 -10.35 10.74
CA LEU A 352 -16.40 -9.87 10.69
C LEU A 352 -16.79 -9.40 9.28
N LEU A 353 -15.98 -8.52 8.67
CA LEU A 353 -16.26 -7.96 7.35
C LEU A 353 -16.29 -9.03 6.25
N LEU A 354 -15.36 -9.99 6.30
CA LEU A 354 -15.31 -11.09 5.34
C LEU A 354 -16.48 -12.08 5.54
N THR A 355 -16.92 -12.30 6.78
CA THR A 355 -18.13 -13.08 7.07
C THR A 355 -19.36 -12.41 6.46
N MET A 356 -19.49 -11.10 6.63
CA MET A 356 -20.57 -10.31 6.03
C MET A 356 -20.57 -10.43 4.51
N ALA A 357 -19.41 -10.18 3.88
CA ALA A 357 -19.24 -10.24 2.44
C ALA A 357 -19.55 -11.64 1.89
N GLY A 358 -18.97 -12.68 2.49
CA GLY A 358 -19.18 -14.07 2.05
C GLY A 358 -20.64 -14.50 2.11
N CYS A 359 -21.34 -14.20 3.21
CA CYS A 359 -22.78 -14.48 3.33
C CYS A 359 -23.60 -13.71 2.29
N ARG A 360 -23.27 -12.45 2.02
CA ARG A 360 -23.98 -11.62 1.03
C ARG A 360 -23.75 -12.07 -0.42
N VAL A 361 -22.60 -12.66 -0.70
CA VAL A 361 -22.29 -13.27 -2.00
C VAL A 361 -23.04 -14.59 -2.17
N LEU A 362 -23.07 -15.43 -1.13
CA LEU A 362 -23.65 -16.77 -1.21
C LEU A 362 -25.17 -16.83 -1.05
N ALA A 363 -25.76 -15.83 -0.41
CA ALA A 363 -27.20 -15.73 -0.21
C ALA A 363 -27.75 -14.44 -0.82
N ALA A 364 -29.03 -14.47 -1.20
CA ALA A 364 -29.76 -13.31 -1.68
C ALA A 364 -31.17 -13.28 -1.06
N GLY A 365 -31.74 -12.06 -0.99
CA GLY A 365 -33.06 -11.83 -0.38
C GLY A 365 -33.12 -12.24 1.09
N GLU A 366 -34.23 -12.86 1.49
CA GLU A 366 -34.47 -13.30 2.87
C GLU A 366 -33.39 -14.24 3.43
N ARG A 367 -32.73 -15.02 2.56
CA ARG A 367 -31.69 -15.99 2.96
C ARG A 367 -30.49 -15.32 3.62
N VAL A 368 -30.14 -14.09 3.21
CA VAL A 368 -29.03 -13.34 3.83
C VAL A 368 -29.39 -12.91 5.24
N ALA A 369 -30.61 -12.42 5.43
CA ALA A 369 -31.10 -12.01 6.74
C ALA A 369 -31.12 -13.19 7.72
N LEU A 370 -31.60 -14.35 7.26
CA LEU A 370 -31.59 -15.58 8.04
C LEU A 370 -30.17 -16.05 8.38
N ALA A 371 -29.24 -16.01 7.42
CA ALA A 371 -27.84 -16.38 7.64
C ALA A 371 -27.17 -15.49 8.69
N TRP A 372 -27.36 -14.16 8.61
CA TRP A 372 -26.81 -13.23 9.59
C TRP A 372 -27.48 -13.36 10.97
N ALA A 373 -28.79 -13.62 11.04
CA ALA A 373 -29.48 -13.88 12.30
C ALA A 373 -28.94 -15.14 13.00
N LEU A 374 -28.76 -16.23 12.23
CA LEU A 374 -28.18 -17.47 12.74
C LEU A 374 -26.73 -17.25 13.23
N LEU A 375 -25.90 -16.54 12.46
CA LEU A 375 -24.54 -16.20 12.86
C LEU A 375 -24.50 -15.34 14.12
N ALA A 376 -25.43 -14.39 14.27
CA ALA A 376 -25.55 -13.60 15.49
C ALA A 376 -25.82 -14.48 16.72
N LEU A 377 -26.72 -15.46 16.60
CA LEU A 377 -26.99 -16.43 17.67
C LEU A 377 -25.77 -17.29 17.99
N CYS A 378 -25.08 -17.81 16.97
CA CYS A 378 -23.86 -18.61 17.16
C CYS A 378 -22.77 -17.80 17.86
N LEU A 379 -22.49 -16.59 17.38
CA LEU A 379 -21.49 -15.69 17.97
C LEU A 379 -21.85 -15.32 19.40
N MET A 380 -23.12 -15.02 19.69
CA MET A 380 -23.57 -14.71 21.05
C MET A 380 -23.41 -15.91 21.98
N THR A 381 -23.78 -17.10 21.52
CA THR A 381 -23.64 -18.33 22.30
C THR A 381 -22.18 -18.58 22.68
N VAL A 382 -21.28 -18.51 21.69
CA VAL A 382 -19.83 -18.63 21.95
C VAL A 382 -19.32 -17.50 22.85
N ALA A 383 -19.81 -16.27 22.68
CA ALA A 383 -19.44 -15.13 23.52
C ALA A 383 -19.81 -15.33 24.99
N LEU A 384 -20.97 -15.93 25.26
CA LEU A 384 -21.44 -16.23 26.61
C LEU A 384 -20.65 -17.38 27.23
N MET A 385 -20.35 -18.42 26.45
CA MET A 385 -19.53 -19.56 26.92
C MET A 385 -18.09 -19.16 27.24
N THR A 386 -17.53 -18.22 26.48
CA THR A 386 -16.11 -17.81 26.61
C THR A 386 -15.91 -16.51 27.39
N GLY A 387 -16.99 -15.77 27.71
CA GLY A 387 -16.94 -14.47 28.37
C GLY A 387 -16.40 -13.31 27.50
N ARG A 388 -16.19 -13.52 26.19
CA ARG A 388 -15.47 -12.58 25.31
C ARG A 388 -16.37 -11.43 24.83
N ARG A 389 -15.99 -10.19 25.18
CA ARG A 389 -16.75 -8.97 24.80
C ARG A 389 -16.76 -8.72 23.29
N THR A 390 -15.66 -8.98 22.59
CA THR A 390 -15.56 -8.78 21.13
C THR A 390 -16.59 -9.59 20.36
N LEU A 391 -16.84 -10.85 20.76
CA LEU A 391 -17.86 -11.69 20.14
C LEU A 391 -19.28 -11.18 20.39
N LYS A 392 -19.55 -10.57 21.57
CA LYS A 392 -20.85 -9.91 21.83
C LYS A 392 -21.08 -8.74 20.88
N LEU A 393 -20.05 -7.92 20.64
CA LEU A 393 -20.11 -6.82 19.68
C LEU A 393 -20.34 -7.34 18.25
N HIS A 394 -19.62 -8.38 17.84
CA HIS A 394 -19.80 -8.98 16.51
C HIS A 394 -21.19 -9.60 16.32
N ALA A 395 -21.72 -10.27 17.35
CA ALA A 395 -23.09 -10.77 17.36
C ALA A 395 -24.11 -9.64 17.19
N SER A 396 -23.91 -8.52 17.90
CA SER A 396 -24.80 -7.35 17.77
C SER A 396 -24.76 -6.73 16.37
N ALA A 397 -23.56 -6.65 15.75
CA ALA A 397 -23.41 -6.16 14.39
C ALA A 397 -24.10 -7.09 13.38
N MET A 398 -23.94 -8.42 13.50
CA MET A 398 -24.63 -9.39 12.65
C MET A 398 -26.16 -9.28 12.79
N LEU A 399 -26.66 -9.12 14.02
CA LEU A 399 -28.10 -8.97 14.27
C LEU A 399 -28.66 -7.68 13.67
N ALA A 400 -27.93 -6.57 13.77
CA ALA A 400 -28.31 -5.30 13.15
C ALA A 400 -28.39 -5.40 11.62
N LEU A 401 -27.43 -6.08 11.00
CA LEU A 401 -27.43 -6.35 9.56
C LEU A 401 -28.59 -7.25 9.15
N ALA A 402 -28.88 -8.28 9.94
CA ALA A 402 -30.03 -9.16 9.72
C ALA A 402 -31.35 -8.38 9.77
N ALA A 403 -31.51 -7.47 10.75
CA ALA A 403 -32.68 -6.61 10.87
C ALA A 403 -32.84 -5.65 9.69
N GLY A 404 -31.73 -5.07 9.21
CA GLY A 404 -31.73 -4.25 8.00
C GLY A 404 -32.15 -5.05 6.76
N ALA A 405 -31.58 -6.23 6.55
CA ALA A 405 -31.89 -7.10 5.41
C ALA A 405 -33.32 -7.66 5.43
N ALA A 406 -33.87 -7.90 6.62
CA ALA A 406 -35.26 -8.33 6.80
C ALA A 406 -36.28 -7.15 6.75
N GLY A 407 -35.81 -5.91 6.58
CA GLY A 407 -36.66 -4.72 6.50
C GLY A 407 -37.39 -4.40 7.80
N VAL A 408 -36.88 -4.82 8.97
CA VAL A 408 -37.61 -4.73 10.25
C VAL A 408 -38.04 -3.30 10.55
N ALA A 409 -37.13 -2.33 10.38
CA ALA A 409 -37.41 -0.92 10.61
C ALA A 409 -38.44 -0.36 9.61
N GLN A 410 -38.36 -0.76 8.34
CA GLN A 410 -39.28 -0.31 7.29
C GLN A 410 -40.71 -0.82 7.56
N THR A 411 -40.84 -2.09 7.94
CA THR A 411 -42.13 -2.71 8.30
C THR A 411 -42.72 -2.08 9.55
N ALA A 412 -41.91 -1.84 10.58
CA ALA A 412 -42.36 -1.16 11.80
C ALA A 412 -42.83 0.27 11.53
N TRP A 413 -42.07 1.04 10.75
CA TRP A 413 -42.41 2.42 10.40
C TRP A 413 -43.64 2.52 9.51
N GLY A 414 -43.80 1.59 8.55
CA GLY A 414 -44.97 1.52 7.70
C GLY A 414 -46.26 1.24 8.49
N GLY A 415 -46.17 0.40 9.53
CA GLY A 415 -47.27 0.16 10.47
C GLY A 415 -47.68 1.41 11.25
N VAL A 416 -46.71 2.24 11.68
CA VAL A 416 -46.98 3.50 12.38
C VAL A 416 -47.65 4.53 11.46
N LEU A 417 -47.20 4.64 10.22
CA LEU A 417 -47.76 5.59 9.24
C LEU A 417 -49.08 5.13 8.62
N GLY A 418 -49.56 3.92 8.93
CA GLY A 418 -50.75 3.35 8.30
C GLY A 418 -50.59 3.12 6.80
N THR A 419 -49.35 3.14 6.28
CA THR A 419 -49.07 2.84 4.88
C THR A 419 -49.19 1.33 4.68
N PRO A 420 -49.91 0.84 3.65
CA PRO A 420 -49.95 -0.59 3.35
C PRO A 420 -48.54 -1.07 3.00
N GLY A 421 -47.88 -1.70 3.98
CA GLY A 421 -46.56 -2.29 3.83
C GLY A 421 -46.64 -3.68 3.21
N ALA A 422 -45.54 -4.13 2.62
CA ALA A 422 -45.39 -5.53 2.21
C ALA A 422 -45.60 -6.46 3.43
N THR A 423 -46.24 -7.61 3.21
CA THR A 423 -46.45 -8.60 4.28
C THR A 423 -45.10 -9.06 4.84
N PRO A 424 -44.92 -9.12 6.17
CA PRO A 424 -43.63 -9.51 6.76
C PRO A 424 -43.26 -10.94 6.34
N GLY A 425 -42.07 -11.09 5.75
CA GLY A 425 -41.51 -12.40 5.38
C GLY A 425 -41.02 -13.20 6.59
N LEU A 426 -40.60 -14.45 6.36
CA LEU A 426 -40.13 -15.35 7.42
C LEU A 426 -38.88 -14.80 8.13
N SER A 427 -38.00 -14.14 7.37
CA SER A 427 -36.82 -13.46 7.90
C SER A 427 -37.13 -12.38 8.96
N TYR A 428 -38.26 -11.66 8.85
CA TYR A 428 -38.67 -10.66 9.83
C TYR A 428 -38.88 -11.28 11.21
N PHE A 429 -39.67 -12.35 11.29
CA PHE A 429 -39.96 -13.04 12.55
C PHE A 429 -38.73 -13.75 13.12
N ALA A 430 -37.92 -14.36 12.26
CA ALA A 430 -36.68 -15.02 12.68
C ALA A 430 -35.68 -14.03 13.32
N VAL A 431 -35.57 -12.82 12.78
CA VAL A 431 -34.71 -11.76 13.35
C VAL A 431 -35.25 -11.29 14.70
N LEU A 432 -36.56 -11.05 14.83
CA LEU A 432 -37.16 -10.67 16.12
C LEU A 432 -36.97 -11.76 17.18
N GLY A 433 -37.20 -13.02 16.83
CA GLY A 433 -36.96 -14.16 17.71
C GLY A 433 -35.49 -14.28 18.13
N SER A 434 -34.57 -14.04 17.18
CA SER A 434 -33.13 -14.03 17.46
C SER A 434 -32.75 -12.89 18.43
N ALA A 435 -33.31 -11.69 18.22
CA ALA A 435 -33.07 -10.54 19.09
C ALA A 435 -33.58 -10.79 20.52
N LEU A 436 -34.79 -11.35 20.67
CA LEU A 436 -35.34 -11.74 21.96
C LEU A 436 -34.47 -12.79 22.67
N THR A 437 -33.99 -13.79 21.92
CA THR A 437 -33.12 -14.85 22.45
C THR A 437 -31.79 -14.28 22.93
N VAL A 438 -31.16 -13.41 22.15
CA VAL A 438 -29.92 -12.72 22.52
C VAL A 438 -30.13 -11.86 23.78
N TYR A 439 -31.22 -11.09 23.84
CA TYR A 439 -31.56 -10.24 24.98
C TYR A 439 -31.78 -11.06 26.26
N ALA A 440 -32.58 -12.12 26.18
CA ALA A 440 -32.85 -13.02 27.30
C ALA A 440 -31.56 -13.67 27.81
N ALA A 441 -30.69 -14.12 26.90
CA ALA A 441 -29.41 -14.71 27.25
C ALA A 441 -28.49 -13.70 27.97
N ILE A 442 -28.41 -12.46 27.51
CA ILE A 442 -27.63 -11.41 28.21
C ILE A 442 -28.16 -11.17 29.63
N LEU A 443 -29.48 -11.06 29.81
CA LEU A 443 -30.07 -10.83 31.13
C LEU A 443 -29.82 -11.99 32.10
N PHE A 444 -29.97 -13.23 31.61
CA PHE A 444 -29.80 -14.43 32.44
C PHE A 444 -28.35 -14.60 32.91
N PHE A 445 -27.38 -14.43 32.00
CA PHE A 445 -25.97 -14.56 32.36
C PHE A 445 -25.40 -13.33 33.07
N GLY A 446 -25.93 -12.13 32.81
CA GLY A 446 -25.56 -10.91 33.55
C GLY A 446 -25.87 -11.02 35.04
N ARG A 447 -27.05 -11.55 35.40
CA ARG A 447 -27.46 -11.73 36.80
C ARG A 447 -26.58 -12.73 37.57
N ARG A 448 -26.01 -13.75 36.91
CA ARG A 448 -25.11 -14.73 37.55
C ARG A 448 -23.73 -14.18 37.87
N GLY A 449 -23.23 -13.21 37.11
CA GLY A 449 -21.93 -12.58 37.36
C GLY A 449 -21.91 -11.75 38.65
N ASP A 450 -23.02 -11.07 38.95
CA ASP A 450 -23.13 -10.23 40.14
C ASP A 450 -23.33 -11.05 41.43
N SER A 451 -23.93 -12.25 41.34
CA SER A 451 -24.13 -13.14 42.50
C SER A 451 -22.89 -13.97 42.89
N ALA A 452 -21.84 -13.99 42.06
CA ALA A 452 -20.58 -14.69 42.34
C ALA A 452 -19.46 -13.75 42.83
N ALA A 453 -19.71 -12.43 42.85
CA ALA A 453 -18.78 -11.40 43.31
C ALA A 453 -19.11 -10.87 44.72
N THR A 454 -20.12 -11.46 45.38
CA THR A 454 -20.47 -11.31 46.80
C THR A 454 -20.11 -12.59 47.52
#